data_AF-A0A926V663-F1
#
_entry.id   AF-A0A926V663-F1
#
_cell.length_a   1.000
_cell.length_b   1.000
_cell.length_c   1.000
_cell.angle_alpha   90.00
_cell.angle_beta   90.00
_cell.angle_gamma   90.00
#
_symmetry.space_group_name_H-M   'P 1'
#
loop_
_entity.id
_entity.type
_entity.pdbx_description
1 polymer ?
#
loop_
_entity_poly.entity_id
_entity_poly.type
_entity_poly.pdbx_seq_one_letter_code
_entity_poly.pdbx_strand_id
1 'polypeptide(L)'
;MLLNATRRMILKIKTVAPLMQGKWEFRHGEEVIKAETLDPGVATIKVPLVPGDALDVEVQVATQYDYNHEVVSTRYTITKVNAVLLQAALARA
;
A
#
# COMPACT_ATOMS: atom_id res chain seq x y z
N MET A 1 -18.12 10.48 11.55
CA MET A 1 -17.15 11.49 11.03
C MET A 1 -16.16 10.82 10.10
N LEU A 2 -15.74 11.45 9.00
CA LEU A 2 -14.69 10.91 8.11
C LEU A 2 -13.42 11.74 8.23
N LEU A 3 -12.29 11.09 8.51
CA LEU A 3 -10.98 11.72 8.55
C LEU A 3 -10.12 11.19 7.40
N ASN A 4 -9.58 12.10 6.60
CA ASN A 4 -8.65 11.77 5.52
C ASN A 4 -7.26 12.28 5.89
N ALA A 5 -6.26 11.40 5.79
CA ALA A 5 -4.86 11.76 5.98
C ALA A 5 -4.02 11.16 4.85
N THR A 6 -3.08 11.93 4.32
CA THR A 6 -2.08 11.44 3.38
C THR A 6 -0.78 11.22 4.13
N ARG A 7 -0.18 10.04 3.96
CA ARG A 7 1.08 9.69 4.61
C ARG A 7 1.96 8.86 3.69
N ARG A 8 3.27 9.10 3.76
CA ARG A 8 4.28 8.28 3.10
C ARG A 8 4.51 7.01 3.91
N MET A 9 4.50 5.86 3.25
CA MET A 9 4.64 4.55 3.89
C MET A 9 5.54 3.65 3.05
N ILE A 10 6.31 2.78 3.73
CA ILE A 10 6.98 1.66 3.09
C ILE A 10 6.12 0.42 3.30
N LEU A 11 5.58 -0.12 2.21
CA LEU A 11 4.64 -1.23 2.23
C LEU A 11 5.28 -2.46 1.59
N LYS A 12 5.44 -3.53 2.37
CA LYS A 12 5.97 -4.80 1.86
C LYS A 12 4.88 -5.56 1.13
N ILE A 13 5.15 -5.99 -0.09
CA ILE A 13 4.21 -6.76 -0.91
C ILE A 13 4.02 -8.14 -0.28
N LYS A 14 2.77 -8.49 0.02
CA LYS A 14 2.36 -9.83 0.44
C LYS A 14 1.77 -10.60 -0.74
N THR A 15 0.86 -9.98 -1.46
CA THR A 15 0.20 -10.56 -2.63
C THR A 15 0.12 -9.51 -3.73
N VAL A 16 0.68 -9.84 -4.89
CA VAL A 16 0.60 -9.00 -6.09
C VAL A 16 -0.75 -9.25 -6.73
N ALA A 17 -1.54 -8.20 -6.90
CA ALA A 17 -2.77 -8.29 -7.67
C ALA A 17 -2.54 -7.75 -9.09
N PRO A 18 -3.28 -8.23 -10.10
CA PRO A 18 -3.16 -7.72 -11.47
C PRO A 18 -3.34 -6.20 -11.48
N LEU A 19 -2.44 -5.50 -12.19
CA LEU A 19 -2.35 -4.04 -12.25
C LEU A 19 -3.66 -3.32 -12.59
N MET A 20 -4.61 -4.00 -13.23
CA MET A 20 -5.81 -3.38 -13.76
C MET A 20 -7.06 -3.50 -12.87
N GLN A 21 -7.14 -4.43 -11.91
CA GLN A 21 -8.42 -4.71 -11.22
C GLN A 21 -8.31 -5.23 -9.77
N GLY A 22 -7.12 -5.22 -9.16
CA GLY A 22 -6.89 -5.93 -7.90
C GLY A 22 -6.69 -5.04 -6.66
N LYS A 23 -7.23 -5.46 -5.51
CA LYS A 23 -6.77 -5.00 -4.19
C LYS A 23 -5.43 -5.65 -3.88
N TRP A 24 -4.39 -4.84 -3.71
CA TRP A 24 -3.08 -5.33 -3.33
C TRP A 24 -3.06 -5.58 -1.82
N GLU A 25 -2.41 -6.67 -1.41
CA GLU A 25 -2.17 -6.93 0.00
C GLU A 25 -0.72 -6.60 0.34
N PHE A 26 -0.56 -5.72 1.31
CA PHE A 26 0.73 -5.30 1.84
C PHE A 26 0.85 -5.69 3.32
N ARG A 27 2.09 -5.78 3.80
CA ARG A 27 2.41 -5.83 5.23
C ARG A 27 3.05 -4.53 5.68
N HIS A 28 2.64 -4.08 6.84
CA HIS A 28 3.23 -2.95 7.55
C HIS A 28 3.33 -3.33 9.03
N GLY A 29 4.53 -3.74 9.46
CA GLY A 29 4.69 -4.43 10.75
C GLY A 29 3.93 -5.77 10.78
N GLU A 30 3.11 -5.96 11.82
CA GLU A 30 2.28 -7.15 11.99
C GLU A 30 0.95 -7.07 11.21
N GLU A 31 0.57 -5.88 10.76
CA GLU A 31 -0.71 -5.65 10.10
C GLU A 31 -0.66 -5.98 8.60
N VAL A 32 -1.81 -6.41 8.07
CA VAL A 32 -2.04 -6.57 6.64
C VAL A 32 -2.90 -5.41 6.14
N ILE A 33 -2.33 -4.61 5.25
CA ILE A 33 -3.01 -3.48 4.62
C ILE A 33 -3.52 -3.92 3.25
N LYS A 34 -4.83 -3.87 3.05
CA LYS A 34 -5.44 -4.03 1.73
C LYS A 34 -5.63 -2.65 1.13
N ALA A 35 -4.88 -2.35 0.07
CA ALA A 35 -4.96 -1.06 -0.59
C ALA A 35 -5.41 -1.21 -2.04
N GLU A 36 -6.27 -0.29 -2.46
CA GLU A 36 -6.55 -0.04 -3.86
C GLU A 36 -5.47 0.88 -4.41
N THR A 37 -5.00 0.62 -5.63
CA THR A 37 -4.05 1.50 -6.31
C THR A 37 -4.79 2.37 -7.30
N LEU A 38 -4.70 3.69 -7.12
CA LEU A 38 -5.21 4.67 -8.08
C LEU A 38 -4.08 5.30 -8.91
N ASP A 39 -2.83 4.98 -8.60
CA ASP A 39 -1.69 5.51 -9.34
C ASP A 39 -1.48 4.75 -10.66
N PRO A 40 -1.67 5.39 -11.83
CA PRO A 40 -1.33 4.77 -13.12
C PRO A 40 0.18 4.50 -13.24
N GLY A 41 1.02 5.16 -12.43
CA GLY A 41 2.46 4.92 -12.33
C GLY A 41 2.82 3.49 -11.90
N VAL A 42 1.94 2.76 -11.19
CA VAL A 42 2.17 1.35 -10.87
C VAL A 42 2.26 0.50 -12.15
N ALA A 43 1.44 0.82 -13.16
CA ALA A 43 1.50 0.14 -14.45
C ALA A 43 2.80 0.43 -15.23
N THR A 44 3.51 1.49 -14.86
CA THR A 44 4.80 1.85 -15.47
C THR A 44 5.99 1.17 -14.81
N ILE A 45 5.77 0.41 -13.73
CA ILE A 45 6.83 -0.37 -13.07
C ILE A 45 7.27 -1.48 -14.04
N LYS A 46 8.45 -1.30 -14.63
CA LYS A 46 9.01 -2.22 -15.64
C LYS A 46 9.67 -3.46 -15.04
N VAL A 47 9.74 -3.54 -13.72
CA VAL A 47 10.31 -4.67 -12.98
C VAL A 47 9.20 -5.56 -12.44
N PRO A 48 9.32 -6.90 -12.55
CA PRO A 48 8.34 -7.80 -11.95
C PRO A 48 8.41 -7.65 -10.43
N LEU A 49 7.29 -7.23 -9.84
CA LEU A 49 7.15 -7.17 -8.38
C LEU A 49 6.78 -8.56 -7.86
N VAL A 50 7.43 -8.99 -6.80
CA VAL A 50 7.13 -10.28 -6.15
C VAL A 50 6.82 -10.09 -4.66
N PRO A 51 6.10 -11.03 -4.03
CA PRO A 51 5.98 -11.07 -2.58
C PRO A 51 7.36 -11.01 -1.92
N GLY A 52 7.56 -10.08 -0.99
CA GLY A 52 8.86 -9.85 -0.36
C GLY A 52 9.50 -8.50 -0.70
N ASP A 53 9.25 -7.97 -1.89
CA ASP A 53 9.62 -6.61 -2.26
C ASP A 53 8.82 -5.58 -1.45
N ALA A 54 9.27 -4.33 -1.44
CA ALA A 54 8.55 -3.23 -0.81
C ALA A 54 8.39 -2.05 -1.76
N LEU A 55 7.35 -1.26 -1.53
CA LEU A 55 7.08 -0.02 -2.25
C LEU A 55 7.13 1.15 -1.27
N ASP A 56 7.84 2.21 -1.64
CA ASP A 56 7.72 3.51 -1.01
C ASP A 56 6.61 4.28 -1.71
N VAL A 57 5.53 4.55 -0.97
CA VAL A 57 4.28 5.06 -1.53
C VAL A 57 3.71 6.19 -0.70
N GLU A 58 2.97 7.08 -1.36
CA GLU A 58 2.00 7.95 -0.70
C GLU A 58 0.67 7.23 -0.63
N VAL A 59 0.11 7.16 0.58
CA VAL A 59 -1.15 6.49 0.87
C VAL A 59 -2.12 7.49 1.46
N GLN A 60 -3.29 7.59 0.85
CA GLN A 60 -4.45 8.24 1.44
C GLN A 60 -5.17 7.24 2.34
N VAL A 61 -5.37 7.63 3.59
CA VAL A 61 -6.05 6.83 4.61
C VAL A 61 -7.33 7.53 5.01
N ALA A 62 -8.45 6.90 4.69
CA ALA A 62 -9.79 7.35 5.04
C ALA A 62 -10.27 6.53 6.25
N THR A 63 -10.41 7.18 7.41
CA THR A 63 -10.90 6.55 8.64
C THR A 63 -12.29 7.07 8.96
N GLN A 64 -13.25 6.15 9.06
CA GLN A 64 -14.62 6.45 9.42
C GLN A 64 -14.83 6.17 10.90
N TYR A 65 -15.37 7.15 11.61
CA TYR A 65 -15.75 7.06 13.01
C TYR A 65 -17.26 7.12 13.18
N ASP A 66 -17.78 6.40 14.16
CA ASP A 66 -19.19 6.50 14.57
C ASP A 66 -19.44 7.71 15.49
N TYR A 67 -20.63 7.78 16.09
CA TYR A 67 -21.01 8.84 17.02
C TYR A 67 -20.34 8.72 18.39
N ASN A 68 -19.81 7.54 18.74
CA ASN A 68 -19.09 7.27 19.98
C ASN A 68 -17.57 7.46 19.84
N HIS A 69 -17.11 7.97 18.68
CA HIS A 69 -15.70 8.12 18.33
C HIS A 69 -14.93 6.79 18.17
N GLU A 70 -15.64 5.69 17.92
CA GLU A 70 -15.01 4.40 17.60
C GLU A 70 -14.73 4.28 16.10
N VAL A 71 -13.62 3.61 15.74
CA VAL A 71 -13.25 3.38 14.35
C VAL A 71 -14.15 2.30 13.76
N VAL A 72 -14.95 2.68 12.77
CA VAL A 72 -15.86 1.78 12.04
C VAL A 72 -15.14 1.13 10.87
N SER A 73 -14.35 1.90 10.12
CA SER A 73 -13.58 1.38 9.00
C SER A 73 -12.38 2.25 8.68
N THR A 74 -11.34 1.61 8.13
CA THR A 74 -10.17 2.30 7.57
C THR A 74 -9.95 1.79 6.15
N ARG A 75 -9.89 2.72 5.19
CA ARG A 75 -9.57 2.40 3.79
C ARG A 75 -8.23 3.03 3.43
N TYR A 76 -7.42 2.26 2.71
CA TYR A 76 -6.11 2.66 2.25
C TYR A 76 -6.11 2.73 0.73
N THR A 77 -5.63 3.83 0.20
CA THR A 77 -5.55 4.06 -1.24
C THR A 77 -4.16 4.56 -1.58
N ILE A 78 -3.44 3.82 -2.41
CA ILE A 78 -2.14 4.25 -2.91
C ILE A 78 -2.38 5.31 -3.98
N THR A 79 -1.91 6.53 -3.72
CA THR A 79 -2.05 7.68 -4.62
C THR A 79 -0.82 7.91 -5.48
N LYS A 80 0.34 7.45 -5.03
CA LYS A 80 1.61 7.61 -5.74
C LYS A 80 2.65 6.58 -5.31
N VAL A 81 3.39 6.00 -6.25
CA VAL A 81 4.60 5.23 -5.98
C VAL A 81 5.84 6.09 -6.20
N ASN A 82 6.65 6.25 -5.15
CA ASN A 82 7.90 7.00 -5.18
C ASN A 82 9.09 6.13 -5.57
N ALA A 83 9.16 4.91 -5.03
CA ALA A 83 10.27 3.99 -5.30
C ALA A 83 9.86 2.52 -5.12
N VAL A 84 10.56 1.65 -5.85
CA VAL A 84 10.50 0.19 -5.67
C VAL A 84 11.75 -0.27 -4.93
N LEU A 85 11.57 -0.98 -3.83
CA LEU A 85 12.62 -1.52 -2.98
C LEU A 85 12.66 -3.05 -3.16
N LEU A 86 13.58 -3.52 -4.00
CA LEU A 86 13.71 -4.93 -4.34
C LEU A 86 14.43 -5.72 -3.24
N GLN A 87 13.90 -6.88 -2.88
CA GLN A 87 14.46 -7.74 -1.83
C GLN A 87 15.88 -8.26 -2.17
N ALA A 88 16.24 -8.31 -3.46
CA ALA A 88 17.53 -8.81 -3.95
C ALA A 88 18.77 -8.09 -3.38
N ALA A 89 18.61 -6.92 -2.75
CA ALA A 89 19.71 -6.18 -2.13
C ALA A 89 20.09 -6.63 -0.71
N LEU A 90 19.31 -7.49 -0.04
CA LEU A 90 19.50 -7.83 1.39
C LEU A 90 19.99 -9.27 1.65
N ALA A 91 20.28 -10.06 0.61
CA ALA A 91 20.68 -11.47 0.74
C ALA A 91 22.16 -11.76 0.44
N ARG A 92 23.03 -10.74 0.39
CA ARG A 92 24.47 -10.90 0.09
C ARG A 92 25.38 -10.12 1.04
N ALA A 93 25.19 -10.25 2.34
CA ALA A 93 26.18 -9.87 3.34
C ALA A 93 26.44 -11.06 4.27
#